data_AF-A0A7S1Q3Q3-F1
#
_entry.id   AF-A0A7S1Q3Q3-F1
#
_cell.length_a   1.000
_cell.length_b   1.000
_cell.length_c   1.000
_cell.angle_alpha   90.00
_cell.angle_beta   90.00
_cell.angle_gamma   90.00
#
_symmetry.space_group_name_H-M   'P 1'
#
loop_
_entity.id
_entity.type
_entity.pdbx_description
1 polymer ?
#
loop_
_entity_poly.entity_id
_entity_poly.type
_entity_poly.pdbx_seq_one_letter_code
_entity_poly.pdbx_strand_id
1 'polypeptide(L)'
;VGACVMLPLIFGFRLSKATFIEHRDVTCLAVCTLLVALLEVSILGKFAFSNKWTRSMFIEDVVLTGSDYIELLAFVPAVWMACRKDCDLPQYELWDSQRRAVCLFAFMTAFYSVEDVANAISLWSDYPLATCGHFAHFLLLMDFSAFLLAHLYDPEKFAKLRGSLFSWINDACAV
;
A
#
# COMPACT_ATOMS: atom_id res chain seq x y z
N VAL A 1 -9.99 -13.72 6.07
CA VAL A 1 -9.88 -14.97 6.88
C VAL A 1 -8.66 -15.81 6.49
N GLY A 2 -8.47 -16.17 5.21
CA GLY A 2 -7.31 -16.97 4.78
C GLY A 2 -5.95 -16.38 5.16
N ALA A 3 -5.72 -15.09 4.89
CA ALA A 3 -4.49 -14.39 5.30
C ALA A 3 -4.26 -14.41 6.82
N CYS A 4 -5.30 -14.20 7.62
CA CYS A 4 -5.23 -14.22 9.09
C CYS A 4 -4.86 -15.60 9.64
N VAL A 5 -5.23 -16.68 8.94
CA VAL A 5 -4.88 -18.06 9.30
C VAL A 5 -3.48 -18.41 8.84
N MET A 6 -3.04 -17.93 7.67
CA MET A 6 -1.71 -18.18 7.14
C MET A 6 -0.59 -17.46 7.91
N LEU A 7 -0.86 -16.26 8.44
CA LEU A 7 0.10 -15.49 9.26
C LEU A 7 0.71 -16.32 10.40
N PRO A 8 -0.06 -16.93 11.33
CA PRO A 8 0.51 -17.74 12.39
C PRO A 8 1.01 -19.11 11.92
N LEU A 9 0.37 -19.72 10.92
CA LEU A 9 0.68 -21.11 10.51
C LEU A 9 1.92 -21.22 9.63
N ILE A 10 2.11 -20.29 8.69
CA ILE A 10 3.19 -20.34 7.70
C ILE A 10 4.32 -19.40 8.09
N PHE A 11 3.98 -18.18 8.51
CA PHE A 11 4.96 -17.15 8.82
C PHE A 11 5.36 -17.12 10.31
N GLY A 12 4.75 -17.98 11.13
CA GLY A 12 5.01 -18.02 12.57
C GLY A 12 4.62 -16.73 13.30
N PHE A 13 3.82 -15.87 12.67
CA PHE A 13 3.46 -14.57 13.20
C PHE A 13 2.56 -14.74 14.43
N ARG A 14 3.04 -14.31 15.60
CA ARG A 14 2.27 -14.30 16.84
C ARG A 14 2.06 -12.86 17.29
N LEU A 15 0.81 -12.50 17.56
CA LEU A 15 0.48 -11.19 18.14
C LEU A 15 1.15 -11.05 19.52
N SER A 16 2.25 -10.30 19.56
CA SER A 16 3.00 -9.97 20.77
C SER A 16 3.38 -8.49 20.73
N LYS A 17 3.60 -7.89 21.91
CA LYS A 17 4.16 -6.53 22.01
C LYS A 17 5.50 -6.42 21.26
N ALA A 18 6.29 -7.49 21.27
CA ALA A 18 7.54 -7.56 20.53
C ALA A 18 7.32 -7.35 19.02
N THR A 19 6.29 -7.98 18.46
CA THR A 19 5.94 -7.91 17.03
C THR A 19 5.46 -6.52 16.61
N PHE A 20 4.73 -5.82 17.48
CA PHE A 20 4.35 -4.42 17.23
C PHE A 20 5.56 -3.47 17.27
N ILE A 21 6.56 -3.77 18.11
CA ILE A 21 7.82 -3.01 18.16
C ILE A 21 8.67 -3.31 16.92
N GLU A 22 8.72 -4.58 16.51
CA GLU A 22 9.45 -5.04 15.32
C GLU A 22 8.89 -4.42 14.03
N HIS A 23 7.57 -4.36 13.90
CA HIS A 23 6.87 -3.75 12.75
C HIS A 23 6.28 -2.38 13.10
N ARG A 24 7.05 -1.56 13.81
CA ARG A 24 6.62 -0.23 14.26
C ARG A 24 6.27 0.69 13.09
N ASP A 25 7.01 0.59 11.99
CA ASP A 25 6.78 1.33 10.75
C ASP A 25 5.41 1.02 10.14
N VAL A 26 5.09 -0.26 9.96
CA VAL A 26 3.79 -0.71 9.42
C VAL A 26 2.65 -0.32 10.37
N THR A 27 2.85 -0.49 11.67
CA THR A 27 1.85 -0.13 12.70
C THR A 27 1.60 1.37 12.69
N CYS A 28 2.65 2.19 12.60
CA CYS A 28 2.53 3.64 12.52
C CYS A 28 1.74 4.05 11.27
N LEU A 29 2.04 3.45 10.12
CA LEU A 29 1.35 3.70 8.86
C LEU A 29 -0.14 3.36 8.95
N ALA A 30 -0.49 2.21 9.54
CA ALA A 30 -1.88 1.81 9.77
C ALA A 30 -2.62 2.74 10.74
N VAL A 31 -1.95 3.24 11.78
CA VAL A 31 -2.56 4.22 12.70
C VAL A 31 -2.76 5.57 12.00
N CYS A 32 -1.77 6.05 11.23
CA CYS A 32 -1.87 7.30 10.49
C CYS A 32 -3.01 7.28 9.47
N THR A 33 -3.14 6.20 8.70
CA THR A 33 -4.23 6.02 7.71
C THR A 33 -5.60 6.03 8.37
N LEU A 34 -5.77 5.33 9.50
CA LEU A 34 -7.00 5.36 10.28
C LEU A 34 -7.32 6.74 10.86
N LEU A 35 -6.31 7.50 11.30
CA LEU A 35 -6.50 8.88 11.78
C LEU A 35 -6.91 9.82 10.64
N VAL A 36 -6.34 9.66 9.45
CA VAL A 36 -6.71 10.43 8.26
C VAL A 36 -8.14 10.10 7.84
N ALA A 37 -8.51 8.81 7.77
CA ALA A 37 -9.87 8.38 7.48
C ALA A 37 -10.87 8.94 8.50
N LEU A 38 -10.53 8.90 9.79
CA LEU A 38 -11.36 9.48 10.86
C LEU A 38 -11.56 10.98 10.67
N LEU A 39 -10.50 11.73 10.34
CA LEU A 39 -10.55 13.16 10.11
C LEU A 39 -11.43 13.48 8.90
N GLU A 40 -11.24 12.76 7.80
CA GLU A 40 -11.97 12.96 6.55
C GLU A 40 -13.46 12.68 6.70
N VAL A 41 -13.83 11.52 7.24
CA VAL A 41 -15.25 11.18 7.49
C VAL A 41 -15.86 12.18 8.47
N SER A 42 -15.09 12.66 9.46
CA SER A 42 -15.57 13.70 10.38
C SER A 42 -15.78 15.06 9.72
N ILE A 43 -14.96 15.44 8.74
CA ILE A 43 -15.08 16.73 8.03
C ILE A 43 -16.21 16.64 6.99
N LEU A 44 -16.19 15.59 6.15
CA LEU A 44 -17.21 15.35 5.14
C LEU A 44 -18.58 15.10 5.77
N GLY A 45 -18.63 14.37 6.89
CA GLY A 45 -19.87 14.15 7.61
C GLY A 45 -20.43 15.36 8.34
N LYS A 46 -19.58 16.35 8.67
CA LYS A 46 -20.05 17.66 9.13
C LYS A 46 -20.60 18.51 7.97
N PHE A 47 -20.06 18.36 6.77
CA PHE A 47 -20.53 19.07 5.57
C PHE A 47 -21.79 18.43 4.95
N ALA A 48 -21.94 17.11 5.07
CA ALA A 48 -23.13 16.38 4.65
C ALA A 48 -24.28 16.66 5.64
N PHE A 49 -25.07 17.68 5.32
CA PHE A 49 -26.25 18.21 6.01
C PHE A 49 -27.38 17.18 6.26
N SER A 50 -27.14 16.07 6.98
CA SER A 50 -28.17 15.08 7.29
C SER A 50 -28.13 14.64 8.75
N ASN A 51 -29.20 14.99 9.48
CA ASN A 51 -29.45 14.72 10.89
C ASN A 51 -29.67 13.23 11.23
N LYS A 52 -29.30 12.30 10.32
CA LYS A 52 -29.55 10.85 10.43
C LYS A 52 -28.27 10.00 10.41
N TRP A 53 -27.09 10.60 10.51
CA TRP A 53 -25.86 9.84 10.61
C TRP A 53 -25.82 9.09 11.95
N THR A 54 -26.13 7.79 11.93
CA THR A 54 -26.06 6.96 13.13
C THR A 54 -24.61 6.60 13.42
N ARG A 55 -24.27 6.42 14.71
CA ARG A 55 -22.93 5.99 15.12
C ARG A 55 -22.44 4.73 14.41
N SER A 56 -23.36 3.83 14.01
CA SER A 56 -23.03 2.62 13.25
C SER A 56 -22.48 2.94 11.86
N MET A 57 -23.19 3.78 11.09
CA MET A 57 -22.75 4.17 9.74
C MET A 57 -21.42 4.93 9.80
N PHE A 58 -21.21 5.76 10.83
CA PHE A 58 -19.93 6.48 10.99
C PHE A 58 -18.75 5.53 11.19
N ILE A 59 -18.91 4.51 12.03
CA ILE A 59 -17.85 3.53 12.28
C ILE A 59 -17.60 2.71 11.02
N GLU A 60 -18.66 2.31 10.31
CA GLU A 60 -18.57 1.59 9.04
C GLU A 60 -17.79 2.39 7.99
N ASP A 61 -18.14 3.66 7.78
CA ASP A 61 -17.45 4.54 6.83
C ASP A 61 -15.97 4.74 7.19
N VAL A 62 -15.66 4.99 8.47
CA VAL A 62 -14.26 5.12 8.93
C VAL A 62 -13.47 3.83 8.73
N VAL A 63 -14.08 2.67 8.98
CA VAL A 63 -13.42 1.37 8.80
C VAL A 63 -13.20 1.07 7.32
N LEU A 64 -14.18 1.35 6.46
CA LEU A 64 -14.05 1.15 5.01
C LEU A 64 -13.01 2.09 4.41
N THR A 65 -13.12 3.40 4.62
CA THR A 65 -12.12 4.38 4.15
C THR A 65 -10.73 4.09 4.72
N GLY A 66 -10.66 3.70 5.99
CA GLY A 66 -9.40 3.29 6.62
C GLY A 66 -8.80 2.03 5.99
N SER A 67 -9.64 1.05 5.64
CA SER A 67 -9.23 -0.17 4.92
C SER A 67 -8.65 0.18 3.55
N ASP A 68 -9.33 1.05 2.79
CA ASP A 68 -8.87 1.50 1.48
C ASP A 68 -7.50 2.19 1.60
N TYR A 69 -7.31 3.07 2.59
CA TYR A 69 -6.03 3.74 2.81
C TYR A 69 -4.91 2.80 3.26
N ILE A 70 -5.23 1.79 4.07
CA ILE A 70 -4.27 0.75 4.44
C ILE A 70 -3.87 -0.04 3.21
N GLU A 71 -4.81 -0.37 2.33
CA GLU A 71 -4.56 -1.07 1.08
C GLU A 71 -3.66 -0.25 0.15
N LEU A 72 -3.97 1.03 -0.08
CA LEU A 72 -3.13 1.94 -0.87
C LEU A 72 -1.67 1.94 -0.37
N LEU A 73 -1.49 1.93 0.95
CA LEU A 73 -0.17 2.05 1.57
C LEU A 73 0.48 0.70 1.91
N ALA A 74 -0.20 -0.43 1.68
CA ALA A 74 0.28 -1.76 2.05
C ALA A 74 1.61 -2.13 1.36
N PHE A 75 1.88 -1.50 0.21
CA PHE A 75 3.10 -1.72 -0.56
C PHE A 75 4.30 -0.91 -0.07
N VAL A 76 4.08 0.22 0.61
CA VAL A 76 5.15 1.13 1.04
C VAL A 76 6.24 0.43 1.87
N PRO A 77 5.91 -0.41 2.88
CA PRO A 77 6.92 -1.16 3.62
C PRO A 77 7.70 -2.14 2.74
N ALA A 78 7.03 -2.80 1.79
CA ALA A 78 7.69 -3.73 0.86
C ALA A 78 8.69 -2.99 -0.05
N VAL A 79 8.32 -1.80 -0.53
CA VAL A 79 9.24 -0.90 -1.27
C VAL A 79 10.39 -0.50 -0.41
N TRP A 80 10.11 -0.01 0.79
CA TRP A 80 11.13 0.47 1.69
C TRP A 80 12.16 -0.61 2.00
N MET A 81 11.71 -1.85 2.23
CA MET A 81 12.59 -3.01 2.41
C MET A 81 13.37 -3.35 1.14
N ALA A 82 12.73 -3.38 -0.03
CA ALA A 82 13.41 -3.65 -1.31
C ALA A 82 14.48 -2.58 -1.60
N CYS A 83 14.17 -1.32 -1.29
CA CYS A 83 15.06 -0.18 -1.46
C CYS A 83 16.18 -0.14 -0.44
N ARG A 84 16.02 -0.76 0.74
CA ARG A 84 17.04 -0.76 1.79
C ARG A 84 18.19 -1.74 1.57
N LYS A 85 18.10 -2.61 0.56
CA LYS A 85 19.03 -3.73 0.36
C LYS A 85 20.51 -3.34 0.53
N ASP A 86 21.18 -4.05 1.43
CA ASP A 86 22.62 -3.99 1.67
C ASP A 86 23.37 -4.55 0.45
N CYS A 87 24.46 -3.89 0.07
CA CYS A 87 25.15 -4.09 -1.21
C CYS A 87 25.83 -5.46 -1.41
N ASP A 88 25.75 -6.39 -0.45
CA ASP A 88 26.63 -7.58 -0.39
C ASP A 88 25.91 -8.93 -0.44
N LEU A 89 24.69 -9.00 -1.00
CA LEU A 89 23.99 -10.29 -1.09
C LEU A 89 24.53 -11.17 -2.23
N PRO A 90 24.72 -12.49 -2.00
CA PRO A 90 25.25 -13.40 -3.00
C PRO A 90 24.32 -13.56 -4.20
N GLN A 91 24.91 -13.77 -5.39
CA GLN A 91 24.23 -13.71 -6.68
C GLN A 91 23.04 -14.68 -6.81
N TYR A 92 23.04 -15.83 -6.12
CA TYR A 92 21.92 -16.78 -6.15
C TYR A 92 20.64 -16.23 -5.49
N GLU A 93 20.76 -15.37 -4.48
CA GLU A 93 19.60 -14.77 -3.79
C GLU A 93 18.93 -13.69 -4.64
N LEU A 94 19.64 -13.15 -5.63
CA LEU A 94 19.09 -12.21 -6.60
C LEU A 94 18.07 -12.88 -7.52
N TRP A 95 18.33 -14.10 -7.98
CA TRP A 95 17.45 -14.84 -8.90
C TRP A 95 16.14 -15.23 -8.22
N ASP A 96 16.20 -15.72 -6.99
CA ASP A 96 15.00 -16.03 -6.21
C ASP A 96 14.20 -14.76 -5.88
N SER A 97 14.89 -13.65 -5.58
CA SER A 97 14.24 -12.35 -5.36
C SER A 97 13.52 -11.85 -6.62
N GLN A 98 14.19 -11.92 -7.78
CA GLN A 98 13.60 -11.54 -9.08
C GLN A 98 12.37 -12.38 -9.40
N ARG A 99 12.45 -13.71 -9.24
CA ARG A 99 11.31 -14.59 -9.48
C ARG A 99 10.13 -14.27 -8.56
N ARG A 100 10.37 -14.05 -7.28
CA ARG A 100 9.32 -13.66 -6.31
C ARG A 100 8.68 -12.32 -6.69
N ALA A 101 9.47 -11.36 -7.13
CA ALA A 101 8.96 -10.07 -7.55
C ALA A 101 8.19 -10.11 -8.87
N VAL A 102 8.60 -10.93 -9.84
CA VAL A 102 7.81 -11.20 -11.07
C VAL A 102 6.48 -11.84 -10.70
N CYS A 103 6.48 -12.81 -9.79
CA CYS A 103 5.24 -13.43 -9.30
C CYS A 103 4.36 -12.41 -8.57
N LEU A 104 4.95 -11.56 -7.73
CA LEU A 104 4.22 -10.47 -7.04
C LEU A 104 3.64 -9.49 -8.05
N PHE A 105 4.43 -9.04 -9.04
CA PHE A 105 3.99 -8.17 -10.12
C PHE A 105 2.79 -8.78 -10.86
N ALA A 106 2.92 -10.04 -11.30
CA ALA A 106 1.84 -10.72 -12.01
C ALA A 106 0.58 -10.87 -11.16
N PHE A 107 0.73 -11.18 -9.87
CA PHE A 107 -0.38 -11.24 -8.93
C PHE A 107 -1.05 -9.88 -8.77
N MET A 108 -0.27 -8.84 -8.51
CA MET A 108 -0.73 -7.46 -8.35
C MET A 108 -1.50 -7.00 -9.59
N THR A 109 -0.91 -7.15 -10.77
CA THR A 109 -1.56 -6.79 -12.03
C THR A 109 -2.88 -7.54 -12.21
N ALA A 110 -2.90 -8.86 -12.02
CA ALA A 110 -4.12 -9.65 -12.23
C ALA A 110 -5.20 -9.35 -11.19
N PHE A 111 -4.83 -9.29 -9.91
CA PHE A 111 -5.75 -9.04 -8.81
C PHE A 111 -6.37 -7.65 -8.91
N TYR A 112 -5.56 -6.60 -9.06
CA TYR A 112 -6.06 -5.23 -9.14
C TYR A 112 -6.72 -4.91 -10.48
N SER A 113 -6.42 -5.65 -11.56
CA SER A 113 -7.22 -5.55 -12.79
C SER A 113 -8.65 -6.01 -12.55
N VAL A 114 -8.85 -7.06 -11.75
CA VAL A 114 -10.20 -7.55 -11.43
C VAL A 114 -10.86 -6.62 -10.43
N GLU A 115 -10.16 -6.23 -9.36
CA GLU A 115 -10.74 -5.40 -8.31
C GLU A 115 -11.00 -3.97 -8.77
N ASP A 116 -9.97 -3.21 -9.13
CA ASP A 116 -10.14 -1.78 -9.42
C ASP A 116 -10.90 -1.54 -10.71
N VAL A 117 -10.60 -2.29 -11.79
CA VAL A 117 -11.27 -2.04 -13.07
C VAL A 117 -12.72 -2.52 -13.03
N ALA A 118 -13.04 -3.66 -12.41
CA ALA A 118 -14.43 -4.09 -12.30
C ALA A 118 -15.23 -3.17 -11.36
N ASN A 119 -14.65 -2.75 -10.23
CA ASN A 119 -15.29 -1.79 -9.34
C ASN A 119 -15.51 -0.44 -10.05
N ALA A 120 -14.50 0.07 -10.76
CA ALA A 120 -14.62 1.29 -11.57
C ALA A 120 -15.75 1.20 -12.60
N ILE A 121 -15.84 0.09 -13.34
CA ILE A 121 -16.92 -0.12 -14.33
C ILE A 121 -18.29 -0.17 -13.63
N SER A 122 -18.39 -0.83 -12.48
CA SER A 122 -19.65 -0.94 -11.73
C SER A 122 -20.14 0.41 -11.18
N LEU A 123 -19.21 1.32 -10.85
CA LEU A 123 -19.48 2.63 -10.27
C LEU A 123 -19.55 3.76 -11.29
N TRP A 124 -19.27 3.49 -12.58
CA TRP A 124 -19.06 4.51 -13.61
C TRP A 124 -20.25 5.47 -13.76
N SER A 125 -21.49 4.98 -13.70
CA SER A 125 -22.69 5.82 -13.86
C SER A 125 -23.03 6.62 -12.60
N ASP A 126 -22.80 6.04 -11.44
CA ASP A 126 -23.38 6.53 -10.19
C ASP A 126 -22.39 7.42 -9.42
N TYR A 127 -21.10 7.10 -9.51
CA TYR A 127 -20.02 7.74 -8.77
C TYR A 127 -18.79 7.95 -9.67
N PRO A 128 -18.83 8.92 -10.60
CA PRO A 128 -17.73 9.15 -11.56
C PRO A 128 -16.41 9.53 -10.86
N LEU A 129 -16.47 10.21 -9.71
CA LEU A 129 -15.26 10.54 -8.95
C LEU A 129 -14.62 9.30 -8.32
N ALA A 130 -15.42 8.40 -7.73
CA ALA A 130 -14.94 7.13 -7.18
C ALA A 130 -14.35 6.23 -8.28
N THR A 131 -14.99 6.23 -9.44
CA THR A 131 -14.51 5.54 -10.64
C THR A 131 -13.14 6.04 -11.08
N CYS A 132 -12.95 7.36 -11.15
CA CYS A 132 -11.64 7.95 -11.42
C CYS A 132 -10.61 7.56 -10.34
N GLY A 133 -11.03 7.49 -9.08
CA GLY A 133 -10.21 7.01 -7.96
C GLY A 133 -9.68 5.59 -8.19
N HIS A 134 -10.55 4.64 -8.53
CA HIS A 134 -10.15 3.27 -8.84
C HIS A 134 -9.20 3.17 -10.03
N PHE A 135 -9.46 3.92 -11.13
CA PHE A 135 -8.53 3.94 -12.26
C PHE A 135 -7.16 4.54 -11.89
N ALA A 136 -7.16 5.65 -11.15
CA ALA A 136 -5.92 6.27 -10.69
C ALA A 136 -5.14 5.31 -9.78
N HIS A 137 -5.82 4.63 -8.87
CA HIS A 137 -5.25 3.62 -8.00
C HIS A 137 -4.60 2.48 -8.79
N PHE A 138 -5.34 1.86 -9.72
CA PHE A 138 -4.83 0.81 -10.59
C PHE A 138 -3.59 1.24 -11.37
N LEU A 139 -3.62 2.44 -11.97
CA LEU A 139 -2.50 2.97 -12.73
C LEU A 139 -1.27 3.22 -11.86
N LEU A 140 -1.44 3.77 -10.66
CA LEU A 140 -0.36 3.97 -9.70
C LEU A 140 0.24 2.63 -9.29
N LEU A 141 -0.58 1.61 -9.02
CA LEU A 141 -0.11 0.26 -8.71
C LEU A 141 0.64 -0.39 -9.87
N MET A 142 0.18 -0.19 -11.10
CA MET A 142 0.86 -0.72 -12.29
C MET A 142 2.21 -0.03 -12.53
N ASP A 143 2.26 1.30 -12.46
CA ASP A 143 3.50 2.07 -12.56
C ASP A 143 4.48 1.66 -11.47
N PHE A 144 3.99 1.55 -10.24
CA PHE A 144 4.76 1.11 -9.09
C PHE A 144 5.31 -0.32 -9.25
N SER A 145 4.47 -1.26 -9.69
CA SER A 145 4.87 -2.65 -9.88
C SER A 145 5.89 -2.75 -11.03
N ALA A 146 5.69 -1.99 -12.12
CA ALA A 146 6.61 -1.94 -13.25
C ALA A 146 7.94 -1.30 -12.86
N PHE A 147 7.91 -0.25 -12.03
CA PHE A 147 9.07 0.37 -11.42
C PHE A 147 9.85 -0.69 -10.63
N LEU A 148 9.23 -1.42 -9.69
CA LEU A 148 9.92 -2.46 -8.93
C LEU A 148 10.55 -3.53 -9.83
N LEU A 149 9.79 -3.97 -10.85
CA LEU A 149 10.26 -4.98 -11.79
C LEU A 149 11.48 -4.48 -12.56
N ALA A 150 11.42 -3.27 -13.13
CA ALA A 150 12.53 -2.67 -13.86
C ALA A 150 13.78 -2.55 -12.99
N HIS A 151 13.64 -2.17 -11.72
CA HIS A 151 14.76 -2.02 -10.79
C HIS A 151 15.41 -3.34 -10.37
N LEU A 152 14.65 -4.44 -10.38
CA LEU A 152 15.21 -5.77 -10.12
C LEU A 152 15.99 -6.32 -11.31
N TYR A 153 15.69 -5.88 -12.53
CA TYR A 153 16.42 -6.28 -13.75
C TYR A 153 17.57 -5.33 -14.10
N ASP A 154 17.56 -4.08 -13.61
CA ASP A 154 18.63 -3.08 -13.78
C ASP A 154 19.03 -2.44 -12.44
N PRO A 155 19.84 -3.15 -11.62
CA PRO A 155 20.24 -2.68 -10.30
C PRO A 155 21.16 -1.46 -10.33
N GLU A 156 21.93 -1.25 -11.41
CA GLU A 156 22.81 -0.08 -11.55
C GLU A 156 22.01 1.22 -11.71
N LYS A 157 20.94 1.18 -12.50
CA LYS A 157 20.03 2.31 -12.66
C LYS A 157 19.26 2.60 -11.36
N PHE A 158 18.92 1.56 -10.59
CA PHE A 158 18.33 1.71 -9.27
C PHE A 158 19.25 2.43 -8.28
N ALA A 159 20.53 2.05 -8.21
CA ALA A 159 21.48 2.68 -7.31
C ALA A 159 21.60 4.20 -7.56
N LYS A 160 21.59 4.61 -8.83
CA LYS A 160 21.60 6.03 -9.23
C LYS A 160 20.31 6.76 -8.85
N LEU A 161 19.15 6.16 -9.13
CA LEU A 161 17.84 6.73 -8.78
C LEU A 161 17.66 6.85 -7.26
N ARG A 162 18.04 5.83 -6.51
CA ARG A 162 18.05 5.83 -5.04
C ARG A 162 18.89 6.97 -4.50
N GLY A 163 20.12 7.14 -5.01
CA GLY A 163 20.99 8.24 -4.62
C GLY A 163 20.34 9.62 -4.84
N SER A 164 19.71 9.82 -5.99
CA SER A 164 19.00 11.07 -6.29
C SER A 164 17.77 11.29 -5.41
N LEU A 165 16.99 10.24 -5.13
CA LEU A 165 15.75 10.34 -4.37
C LEU A 165 16.02 10.58 -2.88
N PHE A 166 17.01 9.89 -2.30
CA PHE A 166 17.44 10.15 -0.93
C PHE A 166 18.13 11.51 -0.77
N SER A 167 18.84 12.01 -1.78
CA SER A 167 19.33 13.40 -1.79
C SER A 167 18.15 14.37 -1.70
N TRP A 168 17.14 14.18 -2.55
CA TRP A 168 15.97 15.05 -2.57
C TRP A 168 15.16 15.01 -1.26
N ILE A 169 14.97 13.83 -0.66
CA ILE A 169 14.32 13.70 0.65
C ILE A 169 15.14 14.38 1.74
N ASN A 170 16.46 14.19 1.77
CA ASN A 170 17.32 14.85 2.75
C ASN A 170 17.26 16.37 2.60
N ASP A 171 17.24 16.88 1.37
CA ASP A 171 17.11 18.31 1.09
C ASP A 171 15.73 18.84 1.53
N ALA A 172 14.66 18.07 1.32
CA ALA A 172 13.31 18.44 1.75
C ALA A 172 13.12 18.39 3.28
N CYS A 173 13.83 17.48 3.97
CA CYS A 173 13.80 17.36 5.43
C CYS A 173 14.83 18.24 6.16
N ALA A 174 15.73 18.92 5.42
CA ALA A 174 16.71 19.87 5.97
C ALA A 174 16.16 21.31 6.11
N VAL A 175 14.87 21.51 5.79
CA VAL A 175 14.12 22.77 5.95
C VAL A 175 13.26 22.70 7.20
#